data_AF-A0A3C2A1S0-F1
#
_entry.id   AF-A0A3C2A1S0-F1
#
_cell.length_a   1.000
_cell.length_b   1.000
_cell.length_c   1.000
_cell.angle_alpha   90.00
_cell.angle_beta   90.00
_cell.angle_gamma   90.00
#
_symmetry.space_group_name_H-M   'P 1'
#
loop_
_entity.id
_entity.type
_entity.pdbx_description
1 polymer ?
#
loop_
_entity_poly.entity_id
_entity_poly.type
_entity_poly.pdbx_seq_one_letter_code
_entity_poly.pdbx_strand_id
1 'polypeptide(L)'
;RRAAEEAKKAKEAAAAAGATMDDEDDDGPKYVYLICDQRDEAEIDNLYNYLYDQGFEVILPVFEGDETQIREDHIENLKLCDSVVIYYGHANDLWMRAKTRELLKAKGYGRTKPILSKAIYLAGPETPSKKRFRSHDSIVINGMNGVIEDSDWADFIRETQG
;
A
#
# COMPACT_ATOMS: atom_id res chain seq x y z
N ARG A 1 -1.70 -25.63 -2.93
CA ARG A 1 -0.38 -25.97 -2.32
C ARG A 1 0.76 -25.41 -3.16
N ARG A 2 0.96 -25.86 -4.40
CA ARG A 2 2.04 -25.34 -5.28
C ARG A 2 2.00 -23.82 -5.53
N ALA A 3 0.84 -23.24 -5.82
CA ALA A 3 0.71 -21.79 -6.05
C ALA A 3 0.98 -20.93 -4.79
N ALA A 4 0.50 -21.36 -3.61
CA ALA A 4 0.78 -20.69 -2.34
C ALA A 4 2.25 -20.82 -1.92
N GLU A 5 2.89 -21.94 -2.27
CA GLU A 5 4.31 -22.21 -2.01
C GLU A 5 5.22 -21.45 -2.98
N GLU A 6 4.79 -21.26 -4.23
CA GLU A 6 5.45 -20.40 -5.23
C GLU A 6 5.32 -18.92 -4.87
N ALA A 7 4.16 -18.46 -4.39
CA ALA A 7 3.96 -17.09 -3.89
C ALA A 7 4.80 -16.81 -2.63
N LYS A 8 4.83 -17.76 -1.69
CA LYS A 8 5.71 -17.69 -0.52
C LYS A 8 7.18 -17.64 -0.91
N LYS A 9 7.61 -18.45 -1.89
CA LYS A 9 9.01 -18.50 -2.36
C LYS A 9 9.40 -17.23 -3.13
N ALA A 10 8.50 -16.64 -3.91
CA ALA A 10 8.72 -15.34 -4.56
C ALA A 10 8.85 -14.22 -3.52
N LYS A 11 8.02 -14.26 -2.47
CA LYS A 11 8.07 -13.30 -1.37
C LYS A 11 9.32 -13.45 -0.50
N GLU A 12 9.75 -14.67 -0.20
CA GLU A 12 10.99 -14.96 0.51
C GLU A 12 12.23 -14.56 -0.33
N ALA A 13 12.18 -14.71 -1.65
CA ALA A 13 13.24 -14.24 -2.54
C ALA A 13 13.32 -12.71 -2.57
N ALA A 14 12.19 -12.00 -2.58
CA ALA A 14 12.15 -10.54 -2.48
C ALA A 14 12.64 -10.05 -1.10
N ALA A 15 12.26 -10.72 -0.01
CA ALA A 15 12.72 -10.39 1.34
C ALA A 15 14.22 -10.68 1.56
N ALA A 16 14.75 -11.75 0.98
CA ALA A 16 16.17 -12.09 1.07
C ALA A 16 17.06 -11.18 0.21
N ALA A 17 16.55 -10.62 -0.89
CA ALA A 17 17.27 -9.66 -1.72
C ALA A 17 17.41 -8.27 -1.05
N GLY A 18 16.50 -7.90 -0.13
CA GLY A 18 16.48 -6.59 0.52
C GLY A 18 17.33 -6.46 1.80
N ALA A 19 18.02 -7.51 2.25
CA ALA A 19 18.69 -7.53 3.56
C ALA A 19 20.15 -7.03 3.58
N THR A 20 20.71 -6.56 2.46
CA THR A 20 22.08 -6.01 2.43
C THR A 20 22.24 -4.89 1.41
N MET A 21 21.77 -3.67 1.69
CA MET A 21 22.24 -2.47 0.97
C MET A 21 22.28 -1.27 1.90
N ASP A 22 23.49 -0.93 2.33
CA ASP A 22 23.84 0.42 2.79
C ASP A 22 23.60 1.41 1.63
N ASP A 23 23.20 2.62 1.98
CA ASP A 23 22.75 3.70 1.10
C ASP A 23 23.79 4.12 0.05
N GLU A 24 23.43 3.98 -1.24
CA GLU A 24 23.64 4.94 -2.34
C GLU A 24 23.07 4.29 -3.63
N ASP A 25 21.99 4.88 -4.17
CA ASP A 25 21.30 4.49 -5.41
C ASP A 25 20.88 3.02 -5.52
N ASP A 26 19.85 2.64 -4.75
CA ASP A 26 19.04 1.45 -5.07
C ASP A 26 18.20 1.74 -6.32
N ASP A 27 18.83 1.51 -7.48
CA ASP A 27 18.31 1.63 -8.86
C ASP A 27 17.23 0.57 -9.18
N GLY A 28 16.80 -0.18 -8.17
CA GLY A 28 15.69 -1.12 -8.24
C GLY A 28 14.31 -0.44 -8.16
N PRO A 29 13.25 -1.10 -8.67
CA PRO A 29 11.91 -0.57 -8.56
C PRO A 29 11.49 -0.44 -7.09
N LYS A 30 10.85 0.68 -6.75
CA LYS A 30 10.32 0.93 -5.41
C LYS A 30 9.07 0.11 -5.17
N TYR A 31 8.90 -0.36 -3.94
CA TYR A 31 7.76 -1.17 -3.55
C TYR A 31 6.66 -0.32 -2.93
N VAL A 32 5.45 -0.45 -3.46
CA VAL A 32 4.25 0.22 -2.95
C VAL A 32 3.28 -0.81 -2.38
N TYR A 33 2.97 -0.70 -1.10
CA TYR A 33 1.91 -1.52 -0.51
C TYR A 33 0.54 -0.88 -0.73
N LEU A 34 -0.28 -1.48 -1.60
CA LEU A 34 -1.64 -1.03 -1.87
C LEU A 34 -2.63 -1.77 -0.97
N ILE A 35 -2.90 -1.20 0.20
CA ILE A 35 -3.81 -1.77 1.20
C ILE A 35 -5.26 -1.55 0.76
N CYS A 36 -6.03 -2.63 0.61
CA CYS A 36 -7.48 -2.58 0.39
C CYS A 36 -8.22 -3.50 1.38
N ASP A 37 -9.53 -3.28 1.52
CA ASP A 37 -10.43 -4.25 2.16
C ASP A 37 -10.80 -5.34 1.15
N GLN A 38 -11.14 -6.54 1.62
CA GLN A 38 -11.54 -7.64 0.73
C GLN A 38 -12.74 -7.27 -0.15
N ARG A 39 -13.64 -6.39 0.33
CA ARG A 39 -14.77 -5.89 -0.47
C ARG A 39 -14.37 -5.03 -1.65
N ASP A 40 -13.17 -4.45 -1.59
CA ASP A 40 -12.65 -3.53 -2.58
C ASP A 40 -11.75 -4.23 -3.61
N GLU A 41 -11.38 -5.49 -3.36
CA GLU A 41 -10.40 -6.25 -4.17
C GLU A 41 -10.72 -6.25 -5.67
N ALA A 42 -12.00 -6.36 -6.03
CA ALA A 42 -12.41 -6.39 -7.45
C ALA A 42 -12.36 -5.01 -8.15
N GLU A 43 -12.13 -3.92 -7.42
CA GLU A 43 -12.17 -2.54 -7.94
C GLU A 43 -10.79 -1.84 -7.89
N ILE A 44 -9.74 -2.54 -7.48
CA ILE A 44 -8.40 -1.94 -7.35
C ILE A 44 -7.60 -1.94 -8.65
N ASP A 45 -7.98 -2.74 -9.66
CA ASP A 45 -7.18 -3.01 -10.86
C ASP A 45 -6.70 -1.73 -11.56
N ASN A 46 -7.57 -0.72 -11.67
CA ASN A 46 -7.20 0.55 -12.30
C ASN A 46 -6.05 1.24 -11.55
N LEU A 47 -6.13 1.30 -10.22
CA LEU A 47 -5.09 1.92 -9.40
C LEU A 47 -3.83 1.05 -9.33
N TYR A 48 -3.99 -0.27 -9.25
CA TYR A 48 -2.88 -1.22 -9.27
C TYR A 48 -2.05 -1.04 -10.55
N ASN A 49 -2.69 -1.11 -11.71
CA ASN A 49 -2.01 -0.98 -13.00
C ASN A 49 -1.38 0.40 -13.15
N TYR A 50 -2.08 1.45 -12.73
CA TYR A 50 -1.53 2.80 -12.75
C TYR A 50 -0.22 2.91 -11.96
N LEU A 51 -0.20 2.44 -10.71
CA LEU A 51 1.01 2.50 -9.87
C LEU A 51 2.13 1.64 -10.47
N TYR A 52 1.79 0.49 -11.05
CA TYR A 52 2.75 -0.36 -11.74
C TYR A 52 3.37 0.33 -12.96
N ASP A 53 2.55 1.01 -13.76
CA ASP A 53 2.98 1.76 -14.95
C ASP A 53 3.86 2.98 -14.59
N GLN A 54 3.79 3.48 -13.35
CA GLN A 54 4.74 4.49 -12.81
C GLN A 54 6.12 3.90 -12.44
N GLY A 55 6.32 2.58 -12.63
CA GLY A 55 7.58 1.88 -12.36
C GLY A 55 7.70 1.29 -10.96
N PHE A 56 6.59 1.13 -10.23
CA PHE A 56 6.57 0.55 -8.89
C PHE A 56 6.22 -0.94 -8.89
N GLU A 57 6.81 -1.69 -7.97
CA GLU A 57 6.32 -3.04 -7.63
C GLU A 57 5.17 -2.92 -6.62
N VAL A 58 3.97 -3.32 -7.03
CA VAL A 58 2.76 -3.15 -6.22
C VAL A 58 2.42 -4.44 -5.47
N ILE A 59 2.43 -4.37 -4.14
CA ILE A 59 2.10 -5.48 -3.25
C ILE A 59 0.66 -5.33 -2.76
N LEU A 60 -0.12 -6.42 -2.77
CA LEU A 60 -1.50 -6.48 -2.29
C LEU A 60 -1.61 -7.23 -0.96
N PRO A 61 -2.65 -6.97 -0.14
CA PRO A 61 -2.94 -7.77 1.04
C PRO A 61 -3.31 -9.20 0.63
N VAL A 62 -2.97 -10.15 1.50
CA VAL A 62 -3.53 -11.50 1.43
C VAL A 62 -4.84 -11.55 2.23
N PHE A 63 -5.86 -12.19 1.67
CA PHE A 63 -7.15 -12.40 2.34
C PHE A 63 -7.39 -13.87 2.72
N GLU A 64 -6.52 -14.78 2.27
CA GLU A 64 -6.58 -16.20 2.59
C GLU A 64 -5.53 -16.56 3.64
N GLY A 65 -5.92 -17.40 4.61
CA GLY A 65 -5.09 -17.82 5.73
C GLY A 65 -5.81 -17.68 7.06
N ASP A 66 -5.15 -18.06 8.16
CA ASP A 66 -5.65 -17.69 9.48
C ASP A 66 -5.34 -16.22 9.81
N GLU A 67 -6.05 -15.66 10.79
CA GLU A 67 -5.92 -14.25 11.15
C GLU A 67 -4.50 -13.86 11.59
N THR A 68 -3.76 -14.79 12.22
CA THR A 68 -2.38 -14.55 12.64
C THR A 68 -1.48 -14.42 11.43
N GLN A 69 -1.59 -15.35 10.47
CA GLN A 69 -0.82 -15.34 9.24
C GLN A 69 -1.08 -14.08 8.41
N ILE A 70 -2.36 -13.70 8.24
CA ILE A 70 -2.75 -12.49 7.50
C ILE A 70 -2.17 -11.23 8.18
N ARG A 71 -2.20 -11.18 9.51
CA ARG A 71 -1.65 -10.07 10.28
C ARG A 71 -0.12 -10.00 10.18
N GLU A 72 0.57 -11.12 10.28
CA GLU A 72 2.03 -11.19 10.13
C GLU A 72 2.45 -10.74 8.73
N ASP A 73 1.75 -11.22 7.69
CA ASP A 73 1.96 -10.80 6.31
C ASP A 73 1.83 -9.29 6.12
N HIS A 74 0.77 -8.71 6.69
CA HIS A 74 0.52 -7.27 6.66
C HIS A 74 1.65 -6.47 7.34
N ILE A 75 2.14 -6.93 8.50
CA ILE A 75 3.24 -6.28 9.21
C ILE A 75 4.54 -6.38 8.40
N GLU A 76 4.82 -7.52 7.78
CA GLU A 76 6.00 -7.67 6.93
C GLU A 76 5.93 -6.78 5.68
N ASN A 77 4.77 -6.65 5.04
CA ASN A 77 4.59 -5.72 3.91
C ASN A 77 4.77 -4.25 4.36
N LEU A 78 4.26 -3.90 5.55
CA LEU A 78 4.49 -2.60 6.19
C LEU A 78 5.94 -2.39 6.61
N LYS A 79 6.79 -3.42 6.65
CA LYS A 79 8.23 -3.28 6.91
C LYS A 79 9.03 -3.15 5.62
N LEU A 80 8.67 -3.95 4.62
CA LEU A 80 9.37 -4.09 3.35
C LEU A 80 9.16 -2.88 2.42
N CYS A 81 7.91 -2.42 2.28
CA CYS A 81 7.58 -1.47 1.22
C CYS A 81 8.09 -0.06 1.51
N ASP A 82 8.51 0.64 0.46
CA ASP A 82 9.01 2.01 0.53
C ASP A 82 7.88 3.00 0.79
N SER A 83 6.73 2.80 0.15
CA SER A 83 5.55 3.65 0.27
C SER A 83 4.26 2.84 0.44
N VAL A 84 3.21 3.51 0.92
CA VAL A 84 1.94 2.86 1.23
C VAL A 84 0.77 3.67 0.67
N VAL A 85 -0.16 2.98 0.03
CA VAL A 85 -1.45 3.53 -0.40
C VAL A 85 -2.56 2.77 0.29
N ILE A 86 -3.53 3.46 0.89
CA ILE A 86 -4.78 2.85 1.35
C ILE A 86 -5.87 3.14 0.33
N TYR A 87 -6.39 2.11 -0.32
CA TYR A 87 -7.58 2.17 -1.15
C TYR A 87 -8.82 2.15 -0.26
N TYR A 88 -9.61 3.22 -0.27
CA TYR A 88 -10.81 3.35 0.56
C TYR A 88 -12.09 3.37 -0.31
N GLY A 89 -12.61 2.18 -0.64
CA GLY A 89 -13.85 1.98 -1.38
C GLY A 89 -15.05 1.67 -0.47
N HIS A 90 -15.60 0.48 -0.56
CA HIS A 90 -16.72 -0.07 0.20
C HIS A 90 -16.37 -0.45 1.65
N ALA A 91 -15.10 -0.36 2.05
CA ALA A 91 -14.73 -0.47 3.45
C ALA A 91 -15.49 0.56 4.32
N ASN A 92 -15.56 0.33 5.63
CA ASN A 92 -16.23 1.27 6.54
C ASN A 92 -15.22 2.20 7.25
N ASP A 93 -15.74 3.26 7.89
CA ASP A 93 -14.92 4.23 8.61
C ASP A 93 -14.07 3.60 9.73
N LEU A 94 -14.54 2.50 10.34
CA LEU A 94 -13.80 1.81 11.40
C LEU A 94 -12.56 1.12 10.84
N TRP A 95 -12.70 0.44 9.71
CA TRP A 95 -11.60 -0.17 8.96
C TRP A 95 -10.58 0.88 8.55
N MET A 96 -11.04 1.98 7.94
CA MET A 96 -10.15 3.07 7.51
C MET A 96 -9.34 3.62 8.67
N ARG A 97 -10.00 3.92 9.81
CA ARG A 97 -9.32 4.38 11.03
C ARG A 97 -8.37 3.32 11.60
N ALA A 98 -8.69 2.03 11.48
CA ALA A 98 -7.80 0.96 11.90
C ALA A 98 -6.52 0.93 11.05
N LYS A 99 -6.65 0.99 9.71
CA LYS A 99 -5.51 1.03 8.79
C LYS A 99 -4.62 2.25 8.99
N THR A 100 -5.19 3.44 9.23
CA THR A 100 -4.38 4.62 9.59
C THR A 100 -3.62 4.41 10.90
N ARG A 101 -4.22 3.78 11.93
CA ARG A 101 -3.53 3.48 13.19
C ARG A 101 -2.42 2.44 13.02
N GLU A 102 -2.60 1.46 12.14
CA GLU A 102 -1.57 0.47 11.80
C GLU A 102 -0.38 1.15 11.11
N LEU A 103 -0.64 2.06 10.17
CA LEU A 103 0.39 2.84 9.49
C LEU A 103 1.21 3.73 10.47
N LEU A 104 0.55 4.34 11.46
CA LEU A 104 1.24 5.08 12.53
C LEU A 104 2.15 4.17 13.37
N LYS A 105 1.78 2.91 13.57
CA LYS A 105 2.55 1.92 14.32
C LYS A 105 3.69 1.31 13.50
N ALA A 106 3.69 1.47 12.18
CA ALA A 106 4.70 0.88 11.29
C ALA A 106 6.15 1.22 11.70
N LYS A 107 6.36 2.42 12.26
CA LYS A 107 7.66 2.84 12.82
C LYS A 107 8.18 1.90 13.92
N GLY A 108 7.28 1.27 14.68
CA GLY A 108 7.61 0.36 15.77
C GLY A 108 7.74 -1.11 15.35
N TYR A 109 7.53 -1.45 14.07
CA TYR A 109 7.64 -2.83 13.59
C TYR A 109 9.07 -3.25 13.19
N GLY A 110 10.07 -2.42 13.49
CA GLY A 110 11.47 -2.73 13.19
C GLY A 110 11.83 -2.47 11.72
N ARG A 111 11.24 -1.44 11.12
CA ARG A 111 11.66 -0.93 9.81
C ARG A 111 13.11 -0.45 9.87
N THR A 112 13.88 -0.77 8.83
CA THR A 112 15.26 -0.27 8.64
C THR A 112 15.27 1.07 7.90
N LYS A 113 14.26 1.34 7.07
CA LYS A 113 14.09 2.59 6.32
C LYS A 113 12.74 3.26 6.65
N PRO A 114 12.65 4.61 6.63
CA PRO A 114 11.36 5.28 6.79
C PRO A 114 10.38 4.90 5.67
N ILE A 115 9.09 5.15 5.86
CA ILE A 115 8.12 5.15 4.75
C ILE A 115 8.31 6.48 4.02
N LEU A 116 8.57 6.43 2.72
CA LEU A 116 8.86 7.60 1.89
C LEU A 116 7.60 8.44 1.64
N SER A 117 6.52 7.79 1.18
CA SER A 117 5.23 8.45 0.98
C SER A 117 4.04 7.61 1.46
N LYS A 118 2.96 8.31 1.81
CA LYS A 118 1.71 7.73 2.32
C LYS A 118 0.54 8.40 1.62
N ALA A 119 -0.29 7.62 0.94
CA ALA A 119 -1.51 8.11 0.30
C ALA A 119 -2.77 7.37 0.78
N ILE A 120 -3.90 8.08 0.74
CA ILE A 120 -5.23 7.51 0.93
C ILE A 120 -6.03 7.87 -0.32
N TYR A 121 -6.37 6.85 -1.10
CA TYR A 121 -7.20 6.98 -2.30
C TYR A 121 -8.66 6.77 -1.94
N LEU A 122 -9.47 7.83 -2.07
CA LEU A 122 -10.90 7.79 -1.84
C LEU A 122 -11.59 7.27 -3.11
N ALA A 123 -11.86 5.98 -3.16
CA ALA A 123 -12.61 5.37 -4.25
C ALA A 123 -14.12 5.53 -4.04
N GLY A 124 -14.90 5.26 -5.09
CA GLY A 124 -16.35 5.12 -4.97
C GLY A 124 -16.75 3.97 -4.01
N PRO A 125 -17.99 3.95 -3.50
CA PRO A 125 -18.99 5.00 -3.60
C PRO A 125 -18.68 6.18 -2.66
N GLU A 126 -19.26 7.33 -2.99
CA GLU A 126 -19.17 8.54 -2.18
C GLU A 126 -19.95 8.38 -0.86
N THR A 127 -19.34 8.80 0.25
CA THR A 127 -20.00 8.85 1.57
C THR A 127 -19.78 10.22 2.23
N PRO A 128 -20.66 10.62 3.19
CA PRO A 128 -20.44 11.85 3.94
C PRO A 128 -19.08 11.90 4.66
N SER A 129 -18.56 10.75 5.08
CA SER A 129 -17.25 10.64 5.72
C SER A 129 -16.11 10.89 4.73
N LYS A 130 -16.17 10.31 3.52
CA LYS A 130 -15.18 10.55 2.45
C LYS A 130 -15.16 12.00 1.99
N LYS A 131 -16.32 12.67 1.86
CA LYS A 131 -16.39 14.10 1.50
C LYS A 131 -15.59 15.03 2.41
N ARG A 132 -15.55 14.70 3.70
CA ARG A 132 -14.88 15.49 4.74
C ARG A 132 -13.49 14.95 5.08
N PHE A 133 -13.04 13.89 4.42
CA PHE A 133 -11.80 13.23 4.76
C PHE A 133 -10.61 14.14 4.44
N ARG A 134 -9.76 14.35 5.44
CA ARG A 134 -8.53 15.16 5.38
C ARG A 134 -7.49 14.52 6.28
N SER A 135 -6.23 14.61 5.88
CA SER A 135 -5.09 14.13 6.67
C SER A 135 -3.93 15.13 6.52
N HIS A 136 -3.16 15.28 7.60
CA HIS A 136 -1.85 15.93 7.55
C HIS A 136 -0.70 14.91 7.49
N ASP A 137 -1.00 13.63 7.73
CA ASP A 137 -0.02 12.56 7.79
C ASP A 137 0.00 11.72 6.49
N SER A 138 -0.90 12.00 5.56
CA SER A 138 -1.01 11.28 4.28
C SER A 138 -1.58 12.19 3.20
N ILE A 139 -1.12 12.02 1.97
CA ILE A 139 -1.70 12.62 0.78
C ILE A 139 -3.10 12.04 0.59
N VAL A 140 -4.12 12.88 0.40
CA VAL A 140 -5.50 12.42 0.19
C VAL A 140 -5.86 12.66 -1.28
N ILE A 141 -6.13 11.58 -2.00
CA ILE A 141 -6.43 11.59 -3.44
C ILE A 141 -7.90 11.26 -3.63
N ASN A 142 -8.62 12.10 -4.36
CA ASN A 142 -10.06 11.92 -4.58
C ASN A 142 -10.34 11.22 -5.90
N GLY A 143 -10.45 9.90 -5.85
CA GLY A 143 -10.79 9.06 -7.01
C GLY A 143 -12.25 8.60 -7.06
N MET A 144 -13.17 9.28 -6.37
CA MET A 144 -14.56 8.82 -6.28
C MET A 144 -15.30 8.86 -7.64
N ASN A 145 -14.74 9.57 -8.63
CA ASN A 145 -15.21 9.58 -10.02
C ASN A 145 -14.65 8.42 -10.87
N GLY A 146 -13.76 7.59 -10.31
CA GLY A 146 -13.11 6.48 -11.02
C GLY A 146 -11.99 6.89 -11.98
N VAL A 147 -11.64 8.18 -12.03
CA VAL A 147 -10.58 8.70 -12.89
C VAL A 147 -9.29 8.81 -12.08
N ILE A 148 -8.18 8.45 -12.70
CA ILE A 148 -6.83 8.65 -12.16
C ILE A 148 -6.18 9.75 -13.00
N GLU A 149 -5.78 10.84 -12.36
CA GLU A 149 -5.09 11.95 -13.00
C GLU A 149 -3.66 12.04 -12.44
N ASP A 150 -2.66 12.09 -13.32
CA ASP A 150 -1.24 12.12 -12.91
C ASP A 150 -0.92 13.27 -11.95
N SER A 151 -1.59 14.42 -12.12
CA SER A 151 -1.42 15.57 -11.25
C SER A 151 -1.78 15.29 -9.80
N ASP A 152 -2.75 14.41 -9.54
CA ASP A 152 -3.17 14.06 -8.18
C ASP A 152 -2.15 13.14 -7.48
N TRP A 153 -1.31 12.46 -8.26
CA TRP A 153 -0.30 11.51 -7.77
C TRP A 153 1.12 12.07 -7.77
N ALA A 154 1.34 13.25 -8.35
CA ALA A 154 2.68 13.82 -8.58
C ALA A 154 3.55 13.88 -7.31
N ASP A 155 2.98 14.32 -6.19
CA ASP A 155 3.71 14.38 -4.92
C ASP A 155 4.05 12.99 -4.38
N PHE A 156 3.11 12.04 -4.45
CA PHE A 156 3.34 10.66 -4.01
C PHE A 156 4.44 10.00 -4.84
N ILE A 157 4.36 10.08 -6.18
CA ILE A 157 5.34 9.48 -7.09
C ILE A 157 6.73 10.06 -6.84
N ARG A 158 6.83 11.40 -6.76
CA ARG A 158 8.10 12.08 -6.49
C ARG A 158 8.71 11.64 -5.16
N GLU A 159 7.91 11.65 -4.09
CA GLU A 159 8.38 11.24 -2.75
C GLU A 159 8.79 9.77 -2.70
N THR A 160 8.10 8.88 -3.42
CA THR A 160 8.44 7.46 -3.47
C THR A 160 9.73 7.20 -4.24
N GLN A 161 9.99 7.93 -5.33
CA GLN A 161 11.18 7.74 -6.17
C GLN A 161 12.47 8.28 -5.53
N GLY A 162 12.37 9.25 -4.63
CA GLY A 162 13.51 9.90 -3.96
C GLY A 162 13.90 11.21 -4.63
#